data_AF-A0A2T1GA06-F1
#
_entry.id   AF-A0A2T1GA06-F1
#
_cell.length_a   1.000
_cell.length_b   1.000
_cell.length_c   1.000
_cell.angle_alpha   90.00
_cell.angle_beta   90.00
_cell.angle_gamma   90.00
#
_symmetry.space_group_name_H-M   'P 1'
#
loop_
_entity.id
_entity.type
_entity.pdbx_description
1 polymer ?
#
loop_
_entity_poly.entity_id
_entity_poly.type
_entity_poly.pdbx_seq_one_letter_code
_entity_poly.pdbx_strand_id
1 'polypeptide(L)'
;MKLRQLAAFLLALTIFILPRAAQAQSKYYPPPLSFSNAELTRRDFSGQMLRAAEFSNANMDLTNFSNADLRGAIMSASVMTQANLHGANLTNAMIDQVKFTKADLSDAILAETILLRSTFDGVNITGADFTDAIMDGAQVKELCTKASGINSQTGISTRDSLGCR
;
A
#
# COMPACT_ATOMS: atom_id res chain seq x y z
N MET A 1 -24.76 46.30 50.23
CA MET A 1 -23.54 46.12 49.39
C MET A 1 -22.94 44.71 49.45
N LYS A 2 -23.14 43.93 50.52
CA LYS A 2 -22.49 42.60 50.71
C LYS A 2 -23.13 41.42 49.96
N LEU A 3 -24.45 41.39 49.78
CA LEU A 3 -25.16 40.24 49.19
C LEU A 3 -24.93 40.10 47.67
N ARG A 4 -24.88 41.22 46.93
CA ARG A 4 -24.62 41.22 45.48
C ARG A 4 -23.20 40.79 45.13
N GLN A 5 -22.22 41.18 45.94
CA GLN A 5 -20.83 40.77 45.76
C GLN A 5 -20.63 39.29 46.11
N LEU A 6 -21.30 38.78 47.16
CA LEU A 6 -21.27 37.37 47.53
C LEU A 6 -21.90 36.48 46.44
N ALA A 7 -23.05 36.89 45.89
CA ALA A 7 -23.71 36.18 44.81
C ALA A 7 -22.86 36.15 43.52
N ALA A 8 -22.21 37.28 43.18
CA ALA A 8 -21.28 37.34 42.06
C ALA A 8 -20.05 36.45 42.26
N PHE A 9 -19.52 36.37 43.48
CA PHE A 9 -18.38 35.53 43.80
C PHE A 9 -18.73 34.03 43.73
N LEU A 10 -19.91 33.64 44.24
CA LEU A 10 -20.40 32.25 44.16
C LEU A 10 -20.68 31.83 42.71
N LEU A 11 -21.29 32.71 41.89
CA LEU A 11 -21.54 32.46 40.47
C LEU A 11 -20.24 32.33 39.67
N ALA A 12 -19.23 33.15 39.98
CA ALA A 12 -17.91 33.03 39.38
C ALA A 12 -17.23 31.71 39.76
N LEU A 13 -17.34 31.29 41.03
CA LEU A 13 -16.77 30.04 41.52
C LEU A 13 -17.38 28.82 40.82
N THR A 14 -18.69 28.84 40.54
CA THR A 14 -19.36 27.75 39.82
C THR A 14 -18.86 27.58 38.37
N ILE A 15 -18.44 28.66 37.71
CA ILE A 15 -17.92 28.59 36.32
C ILE A 15 -16.54 27.92 36.28
N PHE A 16 -15.74 28.03 37.35
CA PHE A 16 -14.42 27.38 37.44
C PHE A 16 -14.49 25.91 37.89
N ILE A 17 -15.56 25.50 38.57
CA ILE A 17 -15.71 24.14 39.12
C ILE A 17 -16.48 23.21 38.17
N LEU A 18 -17.26 23.75 37.22
CA LEU A 18 -17.92 22.93 36.21
C LEU A 18 -16.87 22.27 35.29
N PRO A 19 -16.90 20.94 35.12
CA PRO A 19 -16.00 20.26 34.19
C PRO A 19 -16.26 20.81 32.79
N ARG A 20 -15.26 21.50 32.23
CA ARG A 20 -15.29 21.86 30.81
C ARG A 20 -15.36 20.54 30.05
N ALA A 21 -16.41 20.37 29.26
CA ALA A 21 -16.52 19.22 28.36
C ALA A 21 -15.20 19.13 27.59
N ALA A 22 -14.45 18.06 27.83
CA ALA A 22 -13.24 17.78 27.08
C ALA A 22 -13.69 17.67 25.61
N GLN A 23 -13.28 18.62 24.78
CA GLN A 23 -13.55 18.52 23.37
C GLN A 23 -12.77 17.31 22.87
N ALA A 24 -13.50 16.23 22.55
CA ALA A 24 -12.93 15.11 21.84
C ALA A 24 -12.55 15.64 20.45
N GLN A 25 -11.28 15.97 20.26
CA GLN A 25 -10.78 16.36 18.97
C GLN A 25 -10.82 15.12 18.09
N SER A 26 -11.71 15.11 17.08
CA SER A 26 -11.74 14.04 16.10
C SER A 26 -10.35 13.95 15.47
N LYS A 27 -9.67 12.83 15.69
CA LYS A 27 -8.39 12.57 15.06
C LYS A 27 -8.62 12.62 13.54
N TYR A 28 -8.11 13.66 12.89
CA TYR A 28 -8.23 13.83 11.45
C TYR A 28 -7.41 12.73 10.79
N TYR A 29 -8.08 11.71 10.26
CA TYR A 29 -7.48 10.74 9.38
C TYR A 29 -7.67 11.29 7.96
N PRO A 30 -6.62 11.89 7.34
CA PRO A 30 -6.73 12.30 5.95
C PRO A 30 -7.14 11.07 5.13
N PRO A 31 -8.00 11.24 4.12
CA PRO A 31 -8.33 10.14 3.24
C PRO A 31 -7.03 9.56 2.63
N PRO A 32 -7.02 8.25 2.29
CA PRO A 32 -5.85 7.64 1.66
C PRO A 32 -5.42 8.43 0.44
N LEU A 33 -4.12 8.52 0.20
CA LEU A 33 -3.57 9.18 -0.98
C LEU A 33 -4.10 8.46 -2.23
N SER A 34 -4.80 9.17 -3.11
CA SER A 34 -5.41 8.57 -4.31
C SER A 34 -4.83 9.17 -5.58
N PHE A 35 -4.44 8.27 -6.48
CA PHE A 35 -4.00 8.51 -7.85
C PHE A 35 -4.94 7.83 -8.86
N SER A 36 -6.19 7.58 -8.47
CA SER A 36 -7.14 6.91 -9.35
C SER A 36 -7.37 7.73 -10.63
N ASN A 37 -7.34 7.06 -11.79
CA ASN A 37 -7.41 7.66 -13.13
C ASN A 37 -6.21 8.56 -13.50
N ALA A 38 -5.10 8.49 -12.77
CA ALA A 38 -3.93 9.32 -13.05
C ALA A 38 -3.09 8.80 -14.21
N GLU A 39 -2.54 9.73 -14.99
CA GLU A 39 -1.45 9.48 -15.93
C GLU A 39 -0.11 9.66 -15.21
N LEU A 40 0.51 8.54 -14.83
CA LEU A 40 1.75 8.48 -14.06
C LEU A 40 2.94 7.99 -14.88
N THR A 41 2.82 7.98 -16.20
CA THR A 41 3.88 7.49 -17.10
C THR A 41 5.23 8.15 -16.79
N ARG A 42 6.27 7.35 -16.55
CA ARG A 42 7.65 7.79 -16.20
C ARG A 42 7.76 8.65 -14.92
N ARG A 43 6.81 8.58 -14.01
CA ARG A 43 6.93 9.28 -12.72
C ARG A 43 7.88 8.53 -11.79
N ASP A 44 8.49 9.26 -10.88
CA ASP A 44 9.39 8.71 -9.88
C ASP A 44 8.77 8.77 -8.48
N PHE A 45 8.50 7.58 -7.96
CA PHE A 45 8.00 7.27 -6.63
C PHE A 45 8.98 6.43 -5.82
N SER A 46 10.24 6.31 -6.26
CA SER A 46 11.23 5.49 -5.58
C SER A 46 11.42 5.90 -4.12
N GLY A 47 11.46 4.90 -3.23
CA GLY A 47 11.63 5.09 -1.78
C GLY A 47 10.48 5.80 -1.07
N GLN A 48 9.38 6.16 -1.75
CA GLN A 48 8.29 6.91 -1.14
C GLN A 48 7.41 6.06 -0.22
N MET A 49 6.81 6.70 0.78
CA MET A 49 5.79 6.10 1.64
C MET A 49 4.40 6.27 1.01
N LEU A 50 3.89 5.19 0.41
CA LEU A 50 2.64 5.14 -0.34
C LEU A 50 1.68 4.09 0.26
N ARG A 51 1.72 3.93 1.58
CA ARG A 51 0.87 2.96 2.29
C ARG A 51 -0.60 3.27 2.08
N ALA A 52 -1.38 2.25 1.80
CA ALA A 52 -2.80 2.35 1.51
C ALA A 52 -3.15 3.32 0.36
N ALA A 53 -2.17 3.72 -0.46
CA ALA A 53 -2.44 4.58 -1.60
C ALA A 53 -3.26 3.83 -2.66
N GLU A 54 -4.13 4.57 -3.34
CA GLU A 54 -5.01 4.02 -4.38
C GLU A 54 -4.50 4.40 -5.78
N PHE A 55 -4.46 3.43 -6.69
CA PHE A 55 -4.04 3.62 -8.08
C PHE A 55 -5.06 3.07 -9.07
N SER A 56 -6.36 3.08 -8.75
CA SER A 56 -7.41 2.47 -9.60
C SER A 56 -7.51 3.17 -10.97
N ASN A 57 -7.56 2.40 -12.06
CA ASN A 57 -7.57 2.91 -13.45
C ASN A 57 -6.37 3.82 -13.80
N ALA A 58 -5.23 3.67 -13.15
CA ALA A 58 -4.06 4.50 -13.41
C ALA A 58 -3.19 3.92 -14.53
N ASN A 59 -2.60 4.82 -15.33
CA ASN A 59 -1.53 4.47 -16.26
C ASN A 59 -0.17 4.71 -15.58
N MET A 60 0.48 3.63 -15.18
CA MET A 60 1.77 3.63 -14.48
C MET A 60 2.91 3.06 -15.35
N ASP A 61 2.76 3.10 -16.67
CA ASP A 61 3.81 2.64 -17.59
C ASP A 61 5.14 3.36 -17.31
N LEU A 62 6.25 2.61 -17.25
CA LEU A 62 7.60 3.12 -16.99
C LEU A 62 7.76 3.88 -15.65
N THR A 63 6.81 3.75 -14.72
CA THR A 63 6.89 4.41 -13.41
C THR A 63 7.94 3.73 -12.54
N ASN A 64 8.68 4.52 -11.77
CA ASN A 64 9.66 4.00 -10.82
C ASN A 64 9.07 3.97 -9.40
N PHE A 65 8.75 2.77 -8.90
CA PHE A 65 8.37 2.47 -7.52
C PHE A 65 9.48 1.73 -6.76
N SER A 66 10.72 1.72 -7.25
CA SER A 66 11.80 0.96 -6.59
C SER A 66 11.95 1.36 -5.12
N ASN A 67 12.00 0.37 -4.24
CA ASN A 67 12.07 0.51 -2.78
C ASN A 67 10.92 1.30 -2.14
N ALA A 68 9.82 1.53 -2.85
CA ALA A 68 8.65 2.22 -2.29
C ALA A 68 7.93 1.34 -1.25
N ASP A 69 7.34 1.99 -0.26
CA ASP A 69 6.48 1.35 0.74
C ASP A 69 5.02 1.45 0.29
N LEU A 70 4.56 0.41 -0.41
CA LEU A 70 3.21 0.25 -0.99
C LEU A 70 2.34 -0.68 -0.14
N ARG A 71 2.64 -0.84 1.15
CA ARG A 71 1.88 -1.74 2.02
C ARG A 71 0.40 -1.36 2.08
N GLY A 72 -0.46 -2.34 1.86
CA GLY A 72 -1.91 -2.14 1.81
C GLY A 72 -2.39 -1.29 0.64
N ALA A 73 -1.54 -0.96 -0.35
CA ALA A 73 -1.96 -0.20 -1.52
C ALA A 73 -3.06 -0.94 -2.29
N ILE A 74 -3.94 -0.16 -2.92
CA ILE A 74 -5.06 -0.67 -3.71
C ILE A 74 -4.81 -0.30 -5.17
N MET A 75 -4.75 -1.31 -6.04
CA MET A 75 -4.53 -1.14 -7.47
C MET A 75 -5.57 -1.96 -8.20
N SER A 76 -6.40 -1.30 -9.01
CA SER A 76 -7.40 -2.00 -9.82
C SER A 76 -7.38 -1.51 -11.26
N ALA A 77 -7.63 -2.41 -12.21
CA ALA A 77 -7.82 -2.07 -13.63
C ALA A 77 -6.73 -1.13 -14.22
N SER A 78 -5.46 -1.37 -13.86
CA SER A 78 -4.34 -0.47 -14.15
C SER A 78 -3.27 -1.11 -15.01
N VAL A 79 -2.38 -0.29 -15.58
CA VAL A 79 -1.26 -0.76 -16.41
C VAL A 79 0.08 -0.32 -15.83
N MET A 80 1.05 -1.24 -15.83
CA MET A 80 2.40 -1.07 -15.30
C MET A 80 3.44 -1.58 -16.30
N THR A 81 3.28 -1.24 -17.58
CA THR A 81 4.19 -1.72 -18.63
C THR A 81 5.59 -1.20 -18.36
N GLN A 82 6.57 -2.09 -18.17
CA GLN A 82 7.96 -1.73 -17.85
C GLN A 82 8.10 -0.84 -16.61
N ALA A 83 7.16 -0.90 -15.66
CA ALA A 83 7.32 -0.23 -14.37
C ALA A 83 8.42 -0.91 -13.55
N ASN A 84 9.16 -0.13 -12.77
CA ASN A 84 10.20 -0.62 -11.87
C ASN A 84 9.63 -0.69 -10.44
N LEU A 85 9.42 -1.89 -9.91
CA LEU A 85 9.03 -2.16 -8.53
C LEU A 85 10.13 -2.90 -7.76
N HIS A 86 11.39 -2.79 -8.19
CA HIS A 86 12.51 -3.48 -7.56
C HIS A 86 12.58 -3.15 -6.06
N GLY A 87 12.61 -4.17 -5.21
CA GLY A 87 12.69 -4.00 -3.75
C GLY A 87 11.47 -3.35 -3.09
N ALA A 88 10.39 -3.09 -3.83
CA ALA A 88 9.19 -2.45 -3.28
C ALA A 88 8.48 -3.38 -2.29
N ASN A 89 7.87 -2.80 -1.26
CA ASN A 89 7.10 -3.55 -0.28
C ASN A 89 5.60 -3.38 -0.54
N LEU A 90 4.97 -4.42 -1.09
CA LEU A 90 3.55 -4.52 -1.37
C LEU A 90 2.80 -5.38 -0.35
N THR A 91 3.37 -5.64 0.84
CA THR A 91 2.73 -6.52 1.84
C THR A 91 1.29 -6.07 2.10
N ASN A 92 0.34 -7.01 2.11
CA ASN A 92 -1.10 -6.75 2.27
C ASN A 92 -1.76 -5.90 1.16
N ALA A 93 -1.11 -5.67 0.01
CA ALA A 93 -1.71 -4.92 -1.08
C ALA A 93 -2.84 -5.69 -1.77
N MET A 94 -3.84 -4.96 -2.26
CA MET A 94 -4.95 -5.48 -3.05
C MET A 94 -4.76 -5.08 -4.51
N ILE A 95 -4.49 -6.05 -5.36
CA ILE A 95 -4.13 -5.87 -6.76
C ILE A 95 -5.08 -6.70 -7.61
N ASP A 96 -5.94 -6.03 -8.38
CA ASP A 96 -6.96 -6.66 -9.20
C ASP A 96 -6.93 -6.16 -10.65
N GLN A 97 -6.90 -7.07 -11.63
CA GLN A 97 -6.90 -6.70 -13.05
C GLN A 97 -5.77 -5.72 -13.44
N VAL A 98 -4.58 -5.89 -12.86
CA VAL A 98 -3.40 -5.08 -13.21
C VAL A 98 -2.53 -5.80 -14.23
N LYS A 99 -2.01 -5.07 -15.22
CA LYS A 99 -1.09 -5.60 -16.24
C LYS A 99 0.36 -5.25 -15.89
N PHE A 100 1.15 -6.23 -15.47
CA PHE A 100 2.57 -6.10 -15.14
C PHE A 100 3.51 -6.38 -16.33
N THR A 101 3.09 -6.04 -17.56
CA THR A 101 3.82 -6.39 -18.78
C THR A 101 5.26 -5.88 -18.74
N LYS A 102 6.23 -6.80 -18.68
CA LYS A 102 7.68 -6.50 -18.56
C LYS A 102 8.05 -5.63 -17.35
N ALA A 103 7.22 -5.60 -16.31
CA ALA A 103 7.56 -4.91 -15.07
C ALA A 103 8.71 -5.64 -14.35
N ASP A 104 9.45 -4.89 -13.54
CA ASP A 104 10.48 -5.44 -12.67
C ASP A 104 9.95 -5.53 -11.23
N LEU A 105 9.62 -6.74 -10.78
CA LEU A 105 9.27 -7.06 -9.40
C LEU A 105 10.43 -7.76 -8.66
N SER A 106 11.65 -7.69 -9.20
CA SER A 106 12.78 -8.33 -8.53
C SER A 106 12.97 -7.82 -7.11
N ASP A 107 13.23 -8.73 -6.17
CA ASP A 107 13.40 -8.43 -4.75
C ASP A 107 12.20 -7.76 -4.04
N ALA A 108 11.05 -7.64 -4.71
CA ALA A 108 9.84 -7.08 -4.12
C ALA A 108 9.22 -8.03 -3.09
N ILE A 109 8.55 -7.47 -2.08
CA ILE A 109 7.80 -8.23 -1.07
C ILE A 109 6.31 -8.13 -1.40
N LEU A 110 5.70 -9.24 -1.80
CA LEU A 110 4.28 -9.39 -2.11
C LEU A 110 3.56 -10.29 -1.09
N ALA A 111 4.09 -10.35 0.14
CA ALA A 111 3.51 -11.18 1.19
C ALA A 111 2.05 -10.76 1.50
N GLU A 112 1.18 -11.75 1.67
CA GLU A 112 -0.25 -11.53 2.00
C GLU A 112 -0.99 -10.65 0.97
N THR A 113 -0.51 -10.57 -0.27
CA THR A 113 -1.19 -9.82 -1.34
C THR A 113 -2.37 -10.57 -1.91
N ILE A 114 -3.36 -9.84 -2.43
CA ILE A 114 -4.37 -10.38 -3.34
C ILE A 114 -3.99 -9.94 -4.74
N LEU A 115 -3.69 -10.87 -5.65
CA LEU A 115 -3.16 -10.60 -7.00
C LEU A 115 -4.09 -11.16 -8.11
N LEU A 116 -5.40 -11.17 -7.87
CA LEU A 116 -6.35 -11.84 -8.76
C LEU A 116 -6.49 -11.14 -10.12
N ARG A 117 -6.74 -11.92 -11.17
CA ARG A 117 -7.03 -11.44 -12.54
C ARG A 117 -5.95 -10.54 -13.16
N SER A 118 -4.76 -10.49 -12.57
CA SER A 118 -3.62 -9.70 -13.04
C SER A 118 -2.74 -10.53 -13.97
N THR A 119 -2.06 -9.89 -14.92
CA THR A 119 -1.21 -10.57 -15.91
C THR A 119 0.26 -10.22 -15.73
N PHE A 120 1.14 -11.19 -15.99
CA PHE A 120 2.56 -11.14 -15.65
C PHE A 120 3.49 -11.35 -16.87
N ASP A 121 3.01 -10.97 -18.06
CA ASP A 121 3.70 -11.16 -19.34
C ASP A 121 5.11 -10.55 -19.33
N GLY A 122 6.14 -11.40 -19.37
CA GLY A 122 7.54 -10.96 -19.36
C GLY A 122 8.02 -10.29 -18.06
N VAL A 123 7.29 -10.43 -16.95
CA VAL A 123 7.70 -9.88 -15.64
C VAL A 123 9.00 -10.50 -15.14
N ASN A 124 9.84 -9.69 -14.48
CA ASN A 124 10.96 -10.20 -13.68
C ASN A 124 10.53 -10.36 -12.22
N ILE A 125 10.64 -11.56 -11.67
CA ILE A 125 10.30 -11.87 -10.26
C ILE A 125 11.49 -12.48 -9.50
N THR A 126 12.71 -12.26 -9.98
CA THR A 126 13.90 -12.82 -9.33
C THR A 126 14.02 -12.28 -7.90
N GLY A 127 14.06 -13.17 -6.92
CA GLY A 127 14.07 -12.82 -5.48
C GLY A 127 12.78 -12.20 -4.96
N ALA A 128 11.67 -12.22 -5.70
CA ALA A 128 10.39 -11.73 -5.18
C ALA A 128 9.80 -12.69 -4.13
N ASP A 129 9.19 -12.15 -3.07
CA ASP A 129 8.57 -12.94 -2.01
C ASP A 129 7.04 -12.93 -2.15
N PHE A 130 6.44 -14.08 -2.44
CA PHE A 130 4.99 -14.27 -2.58
C PHE A 130 4.35 -15.00 -1.40
N THR A 131 4.98 -14.98 -0.22
CA THR A 131 4.48 -15.72 0.96
C THR A 131 3.03 -15.37 1.26
N ASP A 132 2.17 -16.39 1.28
CA ASP A 132 0.73 -16.25 1.51
C ASP A 132 -0.01 -15.32 0.52
N ALA A 133 0.58 -15.05 -0.65
CA ALA A 133 -0.08 -14.31 -1.72
C ALA A 133 -1.21 -15.14 -2.34
N ILE A 134 -2.36 -14.51 -2.54
CA ILE A 134 -3.55 -15.12 -3.14
C ILE A 134 -3.53 -14.87 -4.65
N MET A 135 -3.29 -15.95 -5.40
CA MET A 135 -3.29 -16.00 -6.86
C MET A 135 -4.09 -17.21 -7.34
N ASP A 136 -4.55 -17.18 -8.59
CA ASP A 136 -5.13 -18.36 -9.22
C ASP A 136 -4.04 -19.34 -9.71
N GLY A 137 -4.44 -20.58 -9.97
CA GLY A 137 -3.50 -21.63 -10.37
C GLY A 137 -2.80 -21.39 -11.70
N ALA A 138 -3.40 -20.61 -12.61
CA ALA A 138 -2.77 -20.27 -13.89
C ALA A 138 -1.64 -19.25 -13.69
N GLN A 139 -1.87 -18.24 -12.85
CA GLN A 139 -0.86 -17.26 -12.45
C GLN A 139 0.33 -17.92 -11.76
N VAL A 140 0.08 -18.80 -10.77
CA VAL A 140 1.15 -19.55 -10.09
C VAL A 140 1.96 -20.38 -11.09
N LYS A 141 1.28 -21.13 -11.96
CA LYS A 141 1.95 -21.94 -12.99
C LYS A 141 2.82 -21.09 -13.91
N GLU A 142 2.33 -19.94 -14.35
CA GLU A 142 3.10 -19.02 -15.20
C GLU A 142 4.36 -18.52 -14.47
N LEU A 143 4.20 -18.00 -13.26
CA LEU A 143 5.31 -17.44 -12.46
C LEU A 143 6.35 -18.53 -12.10
N CYS A 144 5.92 -19.75 -11.82
CA CYS A 144 6.84 -20.86 -11.51
C CYS A 144 7.81 -21.21 -12.65
N THR A 145 7.49 -20.88 -13.91
CA THR A 145 8.41 -21.08 -15.05
C THR A 145 9.62 -20.15 -15.04
N LYS A 146 9.51 -19.01 -14.34
CA LYS A 146 10.52 -17.94 -14.28
C LYS A 146 11.06 -17.69 -12.86
N ALA A 147 10.42 -18.27 -11.85
CA ALA A 147 10.77 -18.09 -10.44
C ALA A 147 12.18 -18.61 -10.12
N SER A 148 13.01 -17.71 -9.57
CA SER A 148 14.37 -17.96 -9.12
C SER A 148 14.78 -16.92 -8.06
N GLY A 149 15.92 -17.16 -7.41
CA GLY A 149 16.48 -16.24 -6.41
C GLY A 149 15.86 -16.37 -5.01
N ILE A 150 16.44 -15.61 -4.09
CA ILE A 150 16.04 -15.50 -2.68
C ILE A 150 15.87 -14.01 -2.42
N ASN A 151 14.78 -13.63 -1.76
CA ASN A 151 14.55 -12.24 -1.39
C ASN A 151 15.61 -11.77 -0.39
N SER A 152 16.26 -10.64 -0.67
CA SER A 152 17.35 -10.11 0.13
C SER A 152 16.92 -9.60 1.50
N GLN A 153 15.64 -9.23 1.64
CA GLN A 153 15.06 -8.65 2.85
C GLN A 153 14.43 -9.71 3.75
N THR A 154 13.75 -10.71 3.18
CA THR A 154 13.03 -11.74 3.94
C THR A 154 13.80 -13.07 4.03
N GLY A 155 14.78 -13.30 3.15
CA GLY A 155 15.51 -14.57 3.09
C GLY A 155 14.70 -15.73 2.50
N ILE A 156 13.52 -15.46 1.95
CA ILE A 156 12.61 -16.48 1.41
C ILE A 156 12.91 -16.72 -0.06
N SER A 157 12.93 -18.00 -0.47
CA SER A 157 13.05 -18.41 -1.87
C SER A 157 11.79 -18.05 -2.65
N THR A 158 11.95 -17.40 -3.80
CA THR A 158 10.84 -17.05 -4.70
C THR A 158 10.02 -18.28 -5.06
N ARG A 159 10.68 -19.39 -5.40
CA ARG A 159 10.02 -20.64 -5.82
C ARG A 159 9.21 -21.26 -4.68
N ASP A 160 9.74 -21.21 -3.46
CA ASP A 160 9.11 -21.81 -2.29
C ASP A 160 7.89 -20.99 -1.86
N SER A 161 8.02 -19.65 -1.87
CA SER A 161 6.91 -18.73 -1.58
C SER A 161 5.72 -18.87 -2.55
N LEU A 162 6.00 -19.22 -3.81
CA LEU A 162 4.99 -19.50 -4.83
C LEU A 162 4.39 -20.91 -4.73
N GLY A 163 4.95 -21.80 -3.90
CA GLY A 163 4.54 -23.20 -3.83
C GLY A 163 4.79 -23.98 -5.11
N CYS A 164 5.83 -23.62 -5.89
CA CYS A 164 6.18 -24.31 -7.12
C CYS A 164 6.55 -25.77 -6.82
N ARG A 165 5.97 -26.71 -7.58
CA ARG A 165 6.26 -28.15 -7.49
C ARG A 165 6.99 -28.64 -8.73
#